data_AF-A0A959EJH6-F1
#
_entry.id   AF-A0A959EJH6-F1
#
_cell.length_a   1.000
_cell.length_b   1.000
_cell.length_c   1.000
_cell.angle_alpha   90.00
_cell.angle_beta   90.00
_cell.angle_gamma   90.00
#
_symmetry.space_group_name_H-M   'P 1'
#
loop_
_entity.id
_entity.type
_entity.pdbx_description
1 polymer ?
#
loop_
_entity_poly.entity_id
_entity_poly.type
_entity_poly.pdbx_seq_one_letter_code
_entity_poly.pdbx_strand_id
1 'polypeptide(L)'
;MSPFKVIAFDADDTLWVNEPIFTETQEKFKAIVGPYLHPDGKDLEDILYQTELRNLRLFGYGIKGFTLSMIETGIEISRGKMTATEIAQVIEMGKEMLEHPVELLPGV
;
A
#
# COMPACT_ATOMS: atom_id res chain seq x y z
N MET A 1 9.99 42.95 0.53
CA MET A 1 8.78 42.12 0.67
C MET A 1 8.97 40.88 -0.19
N SER A 2 8.61 39.70 0.31
CA SER A 2 8.63 38.48 -0.51
C SER A 2 7.69 38.63 -1.71
N PRO A 3 8.10 38.24 -2.94
CA PRO A 3 7.25 38.32 -4.12
C PRO A 3 6.11 37.30 -4.10
N PHE A 4 6.21 36.27 -3.24
CA PHE A 4 5.22 35.19 -3.15
C PHE A 4 4.25 35.42 -1.99
N LYS A 5 2.96 35.23 -2.27
CA LYS A 5 1.88 35.31 -1.28
C LYS A 5 1.55 33.96 -0.66
N VAL A 6 1.83 32.87 -1.37
CA VAL A 6 1.54 31.50 -0.96
C VAL A 6 2.70 30.62 -1.44
N ILE A 7 3.11 29.69 -0.57
CA ILE A 7 4.00 28.58 -0.89
C ILE A 7 3.26 27.34 -0.39
N ALA A 8 3.00 26.39 -1.29
CA ALA A 8 2.41 25.11 -0.95
C ALA A 8 3.52 24.07 -0.90
N PHE A 9 3.46 23.22 0.11
CA PHE A 9 4.33 22.06 0.25
C PHE A 9 3.49 20.82 0.05
N ASP A 10 4.02 19.88 -0.71
CA ASP A 10 3.55 18.52 -0.64
C ASP A 10 3.89 17.94 0.74
N ALA A 11 3.26 16.83 1.10
CA ALA A 11 3.32 16.26 2.43
C ALA A 11 4.20 15.02 2.49
N ASP A 12 3.72 13.92 1.91
CA ASP A 12 4.39 12.63 1.90
C ASP A 12 5.71 12.72 1.12
N ASP A 13 6.79 12.23 1.71
CA ASP A 13 8.16 12.24 1.17
C ASP A 13 8.71 13.65 0.84
N THR A 14 8.04 14.71 1.33
CA THR A 14 8.46 16.11 1.27
C THR A 14 8.63 16.72 2.66
N LEU A 15 7.66 16.51 3.55
CA LEU A 15 7.70 16.96 4.95
C LEU A 15 8.05 15.81 5.90
N TRP A 16 7.61 14.59 5.60
CA TRP A 16 7.88 13.39 6.39
C TRP A 16 8.10 12.17 5.51
N VAL A 17 8.76 11.15 6.05
CA VAL A 17 8.98 9.86 5.38
C VAL A 17 7.66 9.11 5.25
N ASN A 18 7.35 8.59 4.07
CA ASN A 18 6.11 7.84 3.81
C ASN A 18 6.32 6.60 2.92
N GLU A 19 7.05 6.67 1.80
CA GLU A 19 7.21 5.55 0.86
C GLU A 19 7.73 4.24 1.49
N PRO A 20 8.71 4.25 2.42
CA PRO A 20 9.20 3.02 3.03
C PRO A 20 8.11 2.18 3.71
N ILE A 21 7.08 2.83 4.25
CA ILE A 21 5.93 2.17 4.88
C ILE A 21 5.17 1.30 3.87
N PHE A 22 5.01 1.80 2.64
CA PHE A 22 4.35 1.08 1.55
C PHE A 22 5.19 -0.11 1.09
N THR A 23 6.48 0.11 0.86
CA THR A 23 7.41 -0.92 0.39
C THR A 23 7.55 -2.05 1.42
N GLU A 24 7.73 -1.74 2.71
CA GLU A 24 7.76 -2.76 3.76
C GLU A 24 6.45 -3.55 3.87
N THR A 25 5.31 -2.88 3.68
CA THR A 25 4.00 -3.55 3.71
C THR A 25 3.81 -4.48 2.52
N GLN A 26 4.27 -4.09 1.32
CA GLN A 26 4.24 -4.95 0.14
C GLN A 26 5.07 -6.21 0.33
N GLU A 27 6.25 -6.11 0.95
CA GLU A 27 7.09 -7.28 1.27
C GLU A 27 6.40 -8.22 2.28
N LYS A 28 5.76 -7.69 3.33
CA LYS A 28 4.95 -8.50 4.25
C LYS A 28 3.78 -9.19 3.53
N PHE A 29 3.10 -8.47 2.63
CA PHE A 29 2.00 -9.02 1.84
C PHE A 29 2.48 -10.15 0.93
N LYS A 30 3.66 -10.01 0.30
CA LYS A 30 4.31 -11.05 -0.51
C LYS A 30 4.54 -12.34 0.26
N ALA A 31 4.93 -12.25 1.53
CA ALA A 31 5.08 -13.42 2.39
C ALA A 31 3.73 -14.14 2.65
N ILE A 32 2.62 -13.40 2.76
CA ILE A 32 1.27 -13.96 2.94
C ILE A 32 0.80 -14.68 1.67
N VAL A 33 0.96 -14.05 0.50
CA VAL A 33 0.45 -14.61 -0.75
C VAL A 33 1.41 -15.57 -1.46
N GLY A 34 2.68 -15.60 -1.03
CA GLY A 34 3.74 -16.44 -1.59
C GLY A 34 3.37 -17.91 -1.80
N PRO A 35 2.72 -18.60 -0.85
CA PRO A 35 2.27 -19.98 -1.03
C PRO A 35 1.26 -20.21 -2.17
N TYR A 36 0.59 -19.14 -2.63
CA TYR A 36 -0.38 -19.19 -3.73
C TYR A 36 0.22 -18.78 -5.08
N LEU A 37 1.42 -18.21 -5.09
CA LEU A 37 2.08 -17.79 -6.33
C LEU A 37 2.61 -19.00 -7.09
N HIS A 38 2.42 -18.99 -8.41
CA HIS A 38 3.06 -19.94 -9.29
C HIS A 38 4.53 -19.53 -9.53
N PRO A 39 5.50 -20.46 -9.53
CA PRO A 39 6.91 -20.15 -9.80
C PRO A 39 7.15 -19.45 -11.15
N ASP A 40 6.29 -19.73 -12.13
CA ASP A 40 6.32 -19.13 -13.48
C ASP A 40 5.28 -17.99 -13.65
N GLY A 41 4.70 -17.52 -12.54
CA GLY A 41 3.64 -16.52 -12.52
C GLY A 41 4.15 -15.10 -12.82
N LYS A 42 3.21 -14.20 -13.09
CA LYS A 42 3.49 -12.75 -13.15
C LYS A 42 4.02 -12.26 -11.80
N ASP A 43 4.79 -11.17 -11.84
CA ASP A 43 5.26 -10.52 -10.62
C ASP A 43 4.06 -10.09 -9.76
N LEU A 44 4.15 -10.34 -8.45
CA LEU A 44 3.11 -9.94 -7.50
C LEU A 44 2.89 -8.42 -7.54
N GLU A 45 3.97 -7.67 -7.65
CA GLU A 45 3.96 -6.21 -7.69
C GLU A 45 3.16 -5.70 -8.90
N ASP A 46 3.36 -6.32 -10.06
CA ASP A 46 2.59 -6.01 -11.27
C ASP A 46 1.09 -6.30 -11.07
N ILE A 47 0.75 -7.45 -10.47
CA ILE A 47 -0.66 -7.81 -10.24
C ILE A 47 -1.32 -6.81 -9.28
N LEU A 48 -0.67 -6.51 -8.16
CA LEU A 48 -1.16 -5.57 -7.16
C LEU A 48 -1.33 -4.17 -7.77
N TYR A 49 -0.34 -3.70 -8.51
CA TYR A 49 -0.40 -2.42 -9.21
C TYR A 49 -1.57 -2.35 -10.20
N GLN A 50 -1.81 -3.41 -10.98
CA GLN A 50 -2.97 -3.46 -11.87
C GLN A 50 -4.30 -3.45 -11.10
N THR A 51 -4.37 -4.07 -9.93
CA THR A 51 -5.56 -4.03 -9.07
C THR A 51 -5.80 -2.61 -8.55
N GLU A 52 -4.76 -1.93 -8.06
CA GLU A 52 -4.84 -0.54 -7.63
C GLU A 52 -5.31 0.39 -8.75
N LEU A 53 -4.76 0.23 -9.97
CA LEU A 53 -5.18 1.03 -11.13
C LEU A 53 -6.66 0.83 -11.47
N ARG A 54 -7.18 -0.41 -11.41
CA ARG A 54 -8.61 -0.68 -11.63
C ARG A 54 -9.47 -0.03 -10.55
N ASN A 55 -8.99 -0.01 -9.31
CA ASN A 55 -9.70 0.51 -8.14
C ASN A 55 -9.57 2.02 -7.94
N LEU A 56 -8.61 2.66 -8.60
CA LEU A 56 -8.34 4.09 -8.44
C LEU A 56 -9.57 4.97 -8.63
N ARG A 57 -10.45 4.61 -9.57
CA ARG A 57 -11.71 5.33 -9.83
C ARG A 57 -12.69 5.30 -8.65
N LEU A 58 -12.64 4.25 -7.83
CA LEU A 58 -13.58 4.01 -6.73
C LEU A 58 -12.99 4.40 -5.37
N PHE A 59 -11.73 4.04 -5.12
CA PHE A 59 -11.11 4.21 -3.81
C PHE A 59 -10.19 5.43 -3.74
N GLY A 60 -9.78 5.97 -4.89
CA GLY A 60 -8.75 7.02 -4.94
C GLY A 60 -7.40 6.52 -4.42
N TYR A 61 -6.54 7.47 -4.07
CA TYR A 61 -5.23 7.20 -3.48
C TYR A 61 -5.31 7.03 -1.96
N GLY A 62 -4.30 6.38 -1.39
CA GLY A 62 -4.08 6.29 0.05
C GLY A 62 -4.29 4.89 0.63
N ILE A 63 -3.91 4.75 1.90
CA ILE A 63 -3.73 3.46 2.57
C ILE A 63 -5.00 2.60 2.55
N LYS A 64 -6.19 3.18 2.75
CA LYS A 64 -7.45 2.40 2.77
C LYS A 64 -7.73 1.73 1.42
N GLY A 65 -7.54 2.45 0.32
CA GLY A 65 -7.71 1.91 -1.03
C GLY A 65 -6.64 0.86 -1.35
N PHE A 66 -5.42 1.09 -0.88
CA PHE A 66 -4.32 0.14 -0.97
C PHE A 66 -4.61 -1.17 -0.21
N THR A 67 -5.10 -1.10 1.04
CA THR A 67 -5.49 -2.27 1.83
C THR A 67 -6.59 -3.08 1.15
N LEU A 68 -7.62 -2.43 0.61
CA LEU A 68 -8.68 -3.11 -0.15
C LEU A 68 -8.12 -3.80 -1.40
N SER A 69 -7.20 -3.14 -2.10
CA SER A 69 -6.56 -3.69 -3.30
C SER A 69 -5.65 -4.89 -2.98
N MET A 70 -4.96 -4.89 -1.84
CA MET A 70 -4.21 -6.06 -1.35
C MET A 70 -5.14 -7.25 -1.06
N ILE A 71 -6.28 -7.01 -0.41
CA ILE A 71 -7.27 -8.07 -0.12
C ILE A 71 -7.82 -8.65 -1.43
N GLU A 72 -8.26 -7.81 -2.38
CA GLU A 72 -8.75 -8.27 -3.68
C GLU A 72 -7.70 -9.06 -4.45
N THR A 73 -6.46 -8.57 -4.46
CA THR A 73 -5.33 -9.23 -5.12
C THR A 73 -5.04 -10.60 -4.48
N GLY A 74 -5.03 -10.69 -3.14
CA GLY A 74 -4.82 -11.95 -2.43
C GLY A 74 -5.93 -12.98 -2.69
N ILE A 75 -7.19 -12.52 -2.79
CA ILE A 75 -8.33 -13.37 -3.17
C ILE A 75 -8.16 -13.88 -4.60
N GLU A 76 -7.75 -13.03 -5.55
CA GLU A 76 -7.55 -13.41 -6.95
C GLU A 76 -6.41 -14.42 -7.11
N ILE A 77 -5.24 -14.14 -6.53
CA ILE A 77 -4.05 -15.01 -6.61
C ILE A 77 -4.32 -16.36 -5.95
N SER A 78 -4.96 -16.38 -4.78
CA SER A 78 -5.31 -17.61 -4.07
C SER A 78 -6.45 -18.39 -4.72
N ARG A 79 -7.12 -17.81 -5.74
CA ARG A 79 -8.36 -18.33 -6.33
C ARG A 79 -9.44 -18.58 -5.26
N GLY A 80 -9.59 -17.63 -4.35
CA GLY A 80 -10.54 -17.67 -3.24
C GLY A 80 -10.14 -18.61 -2.08
N LYS A 81 -8.89 -19.07 -2.02
CA LYS A 81 -8.40 -19.95 -0.95
C LYS A 81 -7.76 -19.19 0.22
N MET A 82 -7.52 -17.89 0.07
CA MET A 82 -7.05 -17.04 1.15
C MET A 82 -8.00 -17.16 2.34
N THR A 83 -7.43 -17.50 3.50
CA THR A 83 -8.17 -17.72 4.73
C THR A 83 -8.60 -16.40 5.36
N ALA A 84 -9.63 -16.46 6.21
CA ALA A 84 -10.06 -15.30 6.99
C ALA A 84 -8.92 -14.75 7.88
N THR A 85 -8.04 -15.62 8.37
CA THR A 85 -6.86 -15.22 9.16
C THR A 85 -5.88 -14.39 8.34
N GLU A 86 -5.57 -14.81 7.10
CA GLU A 86 -4.68 -14.04 6.21
C GLU A 86 -5.32 -12.71 5.81
N ILE A 87 -6.64 -12.68 5.55
CA ILE A 87 -7.35 -11.41 5.28
C ILE A 87 -7.27 -10.48 6.50
N ALA A 88 -7.46 -11.00 7.71
CA ALA A 88 -7.32 -10.22 8.93
C ALA A 88 -5.91 -9.65 9.08
N GLN A 89 -4.86 -10.42 8.74
CA GLN A 89 -3.48 -9.90 8.72
C GLN A 89 -3.31 -8.73 7.75
N VAL A 90 -3.90 -8.79 6.56
CA VAL A 90 -3.86 -7.66 5.60
C VAL A 90 -4.58 -6.42 6.14
N ILE A 91 -5.71 -6.61 6.83
CA ILE A 91 -6.42 -5.50 7.48
C ILE A 91 -5.56 -4.87 8.59
N GLU A 92 -4.89 -5.68 9.41
CA GLU A 92 -3.99 -5.17 10.44
C GLU A 92 -2.80 -4.43 9.84
N MET A 93 -2.20 -4.92 8.75
CA MET A 93 -1.16 -4.16 8.03
C MET A 93 -1.66 -2.77 7.58
N GLY A 94 -2.88 -2.69 7.03
CA GLY A 94 -3.48 -1.40 6.67
C GLY A 94 -3.69 -0.46 7.86
N LYS A 95 -4.00 -0.99 9.05
CA LYS A 95 -4.10 -0.18 10.27
C LYS A 95 -2.74 0.26 10.77
N GLU A 96 -1.74 -0.62 10.76
CA GLU A 96 -0.35 -0.29 11.10
C GLU A 96 0.18 0.86 10.24
N MET A 97 -0.10 0.83 8.94
CA MET A 97 0.25 1.94 8.03
C MET A 97 -0.45 3.25 8.42
N LEU A 98 -1.73 3.22 8.80
CA LEU A 98 -2.50 4.42 9.21
C LEU A 98 -2.03 5.00 10.56
N GLU A 99 -1.49 4.15 11.43
CA GLU A 99 -0.99 4.52 12.75
C GLU A 99 0.53 4.77 12.75
N HIS A 100 1.19 4.61 11.60
CA HIS A 100 2.63 4.79 11.50
C HIS A 100 3.04 6.19 11.97
N PRO A 101 4.10 6.31 12.81
CA PRO A 101 4.55 7.61 13.28
C PRO A 101 4.95 8.51 12.12
N VAL A 102 4.63 9.80 12.25
CA VAL A 102 5.07 10.83 11.30
C VAL A 102 6.50 11.23 11.67
N GLU A 103 7.47 10.79 10.86
CA GLU A 103 8.88 11.12 11.02
C GLU A 103 9.29 12.21 10.03
N LEU A 104 9.57 13.41 10.54
CA LEU A 104 9.93 14.57 9.72
C LEU A 104 11.28 14.38 9.00
N LEU A 105 11.36 14.88 7.77
CA LEU A 105 12.61 14.90 7.02
C LEU A 105 13.58 15.97 7.57
N PRO A 106 14.90 15.80 7.39
CA PRO A 106 15.88 16.77 7.88
C PRO A 106 15.66 18.18 7.30
N GLY A 107 15.47 19.17 8.17
CA GLY A 107 15.34 20.58 7.77
C GLY A 107 13.91 21.02 7.47
N VAL A 108 12.94 20.12 7.62
CA VAL A 108 11.51 20.44 7.80
C VAL A 108 11.27 20.90 9.23
#